data_AF-A0A2V7PZB7-F1
#
_entry.id   AF-A0A2V7PZB7-F1
#
_cell.length_a   1.000
_cell.length_b   1.000
_cell.length_c   1.000
_cell.angle_alpha   90.00
_cell.angle_beta   90.00
_cell.angle_gamma   90.00
#
_symmetry.space_group_name_H-M   'P 1'
#
loop_
_entity.id
_entity.type
_entity.pdbx_description
1 polymer ?
#
loop_
_entity_poly.entity_id
_entity_poly.type
_entity_poly.pdbx_seq_one_letter_code
_entity_poly.pdbx_strand_id
1 'polypeptide(L)'
;MPLGQSPLPLFRPMRRGLTLAELMVVLAILAIVTAVTLPRLAGVRDWIAVDTAAHDVTAAITVARSAAISQGTRSRAMIAPDSLRIDRWQGDSWGELHRWPGPDGHGVALEVSNPVVVFEPIGLAFGLSNTTVVLRRGTRVAKLTVSRLGRVKRW
;
A
#
# COMPACT_ATOMS: atom_id res chain seq x y z
N MET A 1 19.04 60.89 60.85
CA MET A 1 17.89 60.21 60.20
C MET A 1 17.42 61.13 59.06
N PRO A 2 17.21 60.70 57.80
CA PRO A 2 16.91 59.35 57.30
C PRO A 2 17.74 58.82 56.09
N LEU A 3 17.68 57.49 55.94
CA LEU A 3 17.50 56.66 54.73
C LEU A 3 18.58 56.61 53.62
N GLY A 4 19.51 55.67 53.80
CA GLY A 4 19.55 54.41 53.04
C GLY A 4 19.36 54.47 51.52
N GLN A 5 20.43 54.21 50.79
CA GLN A 5 20.35 53.72 49.41
C GLN A 5 21.20 52.47 49.26
N SER A 6 20.53 51.32 49.36
CA SER A 6 21.08 50.03 48.93
C SER A 6 20.87 49.93 47.42
N PRO A 7 21.92 49.81 46.58
CA PRO A 7 21.69 49.49 45.18
C PRO A 7 21.23 48.02 45.10
N LEU A 8 19.96 47.80 44.74
CA LEU A 8 19.48 46.47 44.37
C LEU A 8 20.24 46.02 43.12
N PRO A 9 20.77 44.78 43.09
CA PRO A 9 21.40 44.27 41.89
C PRO A 9 20.32 44.10 40.81
N LEU A 10 20.37 44.97 39.81
CA LEU A 10 19.67 44.89 38.53
C LEU A 10 20.22 43.69 37.73
N PHE A 11 20.06 42.46 38.22
CA PHE A 11 20.23 41.29 37.38
C PHE A 11 19.00 41.20 36.47
N ARG A 12 19.04 42.01 35.40
CA ARG A 12 18.19 41.82 34.23
C ARG A 12 18.60 40.48 33.62
N PRO A 13 17.72 39.45 33.57
CA PRO A 13 18.05 38.24 32.86
C PRO A 13 18.29 38.62 31.39
N MET A 14 19.54 38.49 30.95
CA MET A 14 19.89 38.68 29.55
C MET A 14 19.07 37.67 28.76
N ARG A 15 18.11 38.15 27.96
CA ARG A 15 17.45 37.33 26.96
C ARG A 15 18.56 36.88 26.00
N ARG A 16 18.96 35.61 26.08
CA ARG A 16 19.89 35.00 25.12
C ARG A 16 19.16 34.97 23.79
N GLY A 17 19.45 35.94 22.92
CA GLY A 17 18.98 35.92 21.53
C GLY A 17 19.72 34.82 20.78
N LEU A 18 18.99 34.03 19.99
CA LEU A 18 19.63 33.10 19.05
C LEU A 18 20.57 33.90 18.14
N THR A 19 21.82 33.46 18.02
CA THR A 19 22.74 34.06 17.06
C THR A 19 22.42 33.55 15.65
N LEU A 20 22.73 34.33 14.62
CA LEU A 20 22.57 33.89 13.23
C LEU A 20 23.38 32.60 12.96
N ALA A 21 24.58 32.51 13.54
CA ALA A 21 25.42 31.31 13.47
C ALA A 21 24.75 30.08 14.12
N GLU A 22 24.11 30.25 15.28
CA GLU A 22 23.37 29.18 15.96
C GLU A 22 22.17 28.71 15.12
N LEU A 23 21.43 29.63 14.49
CA LEU A 23 20.35 29.28 13.58
C LEU A 23 20.85 28.50 12.36
N MET A 24 21.98 28.90 11.78
CA MET A 24 22.61 28.17 10.66
C MET A 24 23.03 26.75 11.08
N VAL A 25 23.60 26.57 12.27
CA VAL A 25 23.96 25.25 12.80
C VAL A 25 22.72 24.38 13.02
N VAL A 26 21.65 24.93 13.61
CA VAL A 26 20.39 24.20 13.83
C VAL A 26 19.77 23.77 12.49
N LEU A 27 19.72 24.67 11.49
CA LEU A 27 19.21 24.33 10.16
C LEU A 27 20.08 23.29 9.46
N ALA A 28 21.41 23.35 9.61
CA ALA A 28 22.32 22.35 9.06
C ALA A 28 22.07 20.97 9.69
N ILE A 29 21.96 20.90 11.03
CA ILE A 29 21.63 19.66 11.74
C ILE A 29 20.27 19.14 11.29
N LEU A 30 19.26 20.01 11.22
CA LEU A 30 17.92 19.64 10.77
C LEU A 30 17.96 19.07 9.34
N ALA A 31 18.67 19.73 8.41
CA ALA A 31 18.81 19.26 7.03
C ALA A 31 19.45 17.86 6.96
N ILE A 32 20.51 17.60 7.73
CA ILE A 32 21.17 16.29 7.80
C ILE A 32 20.20 15.23 8.36
N VAL A 33 19.53 15.53 9.47
CA VAL A 33 18.56 14.60 10.09
C VAL A 33 17.41 14.29 9.14
N THR A 34 16.86 15.31 8.48
CA THR A 34 15.78 15.17 7.49
C THR A 34 16.25 14.32 6.30
N ALA A 35 17.45 14.57 5.75
CA ALA A 35 18.00 13.81 4.63
C ALA A 35 18.15 12.31 4.92
N VAL A 36 18.48 11.94 6.17
CA VAL A 36 18.59 10.54 6.60
C VAL A 36 17.22 9.92 6.90
N THR A 37 16.28 10.71 7.43
CA THR A 37 14.99 10.20 7.93
C THR A 37 13.93 10.06 6.83
N LEU A 38 13.85 11.00 5.89
CA LEU A 38 12.87 10.97 4.79
C LEU A 38 12.91 9.70 3.91
N PRO A 39 14.07 9.20 3.43
CA PRO A 39 14.09 8.02 2.58
C PRO A 39 13.57 6.77 3.31
N ARG A 40 13.74 6.69 4.64
CA ARG A 40 13.15 5.59 5.43
C ARG A 40 11.63 5.64 5.45
N LEU A 41 11.02 6.82 5.55
CA LEU A 41 9.56 6.98 5.46
C LEU A 41 9.03 6.62 4.08
N ALA A 42 9.74 6.95 3.00
CA ALA A 42 9.35 6.57 1.65
C ALA A 42 9.26 5.03 1.50
N GLY A 43 10.25 4.31 2.02
CA GLY A 43 10.25 2.84 2.01
C GLY A 43 9.11 2.20 2.79
N VAL A 44 8.61 2.84 3.86
CA VAL A 44 7.42 2.38 4.61
C VAL A 44 6.16 2.60 3.78
N ARG A 45 6.00 3.76 3.15
CA ARG A 45 4.85 4.03 2.27
C ARG A 45 4.80 3.08 1.08
N ASP A 46 5.93 2.81 0.45
CA ASP A 46 6.01 1.84 -0.65
C ASP A 46 5.66 0.43 -0.18
N TRP A 47 6.08 0.05 1.03
CA TRP A 47 5.70 -1.24 1.62
C TRP A 47 4.20 -1.33 1.89
N ILE A 48 3.60 -0.32 2.52
CA ILE A 48 2.15 -0.28 2.77
C ILE A 48 1.39 -0.38 1.46
N ALA A 49 1.78 0.41 0.45
CA ALA A 49 1.09 0.40 -0.84
C ALA A 49 1.15 -0.95 -1.55
N VAL A 50 2.32 -1.60 -1.58
CA VAL A 50 2.47 -2.95 -2.16
C VAL A 50 1.70 -3.99 -1.34
N ASP A 51 1.69 -3.85 -0.02
CA ASP A 51 0.98 -4.75 0.88
C ASP A 51 -0.54 -4.64 0.73
N THR A 52 -1.09 -3.42 0.67
CA THR A 52 -2.50 -3.17 0.39
C THR A 52 -2.89 -3.73 -0.98
N ALA A 53 -2.12 -3.43 -2.03
CA ALA A 53 -2.37 -3.98 -3.36
C ALA A 53 -2.35 -5.52 -3.38
N ALA A 54 -1.45 -6.16 -2.63
CA ALA A 54 -1.40 -7.62 -2.50
C ALA A 54 -2.64 -8.18 -1.79
N HIS A 55 -3.12 -7.49 -0.76
CA HIS A 55 -4.36 -7.84 -0.06
C HIS A 55 -5.57 -7.68 -0.98
N ASP A 56 -5.67 -6.60 -1.75
CA ASP A 56 -6.80 -6.35 -2.67
C ASP A 56 -6.87 -7.42 -3.76
N VAL A 57 -5.73 -7.79 -4.37
CA VAL A 57 -5.67 -8.88 -5.35
C VAL A 57 -6.11 -10.21 -4.71
N THR A 58 -5.62 -10.52 -3.51
CA THR A 58 -5.97 -11.74 -2.79
C THR A 58 -7.46 -11.77 -2.42
N ALA A 59 -8.00 -10.65 -1.98
CA ALA A 59 -9.41 -10.48 -1.67
C ALA A 59 -10.26 -10.68 -2.92
N ALA A 60 -9.88 -10.08 -4.05
CA ALA A 60 -10.60 -10.24 -5.31
C ALA A 60 -10.68 -11.69 -5.78
N ILE A 61 -9.56 -12.42 -5.69
CA ILE A 61 -9.51 -13.85 -6.00
C ILE A 61 -10.42 -14.65 -5.05
N THR A 62 -10.35 -14.34 -3.74
CA THR A 62 -11.13 -15.04 -2.72
C THR A 62 -12.63 -14.80 -2.90
N VAL A 63 -13.04 -13.56 -3.17
CA VAL A 63 -14.44 -13.20 -3.42
C VAL A 63 -14.95 -13.84 -4.71
N ALA A 64 -14.15 -13.85 -5.79
CA ALA A 64 -14.53 -14.52 -7.03
C ALA A 64 -14.76 -16.02 -6.81
N ARG A 65 -13.86 -16.67 -6.06
CA ARG A 65 -14.01 -18.09 -5.67
C ARG A 65 -15.24 -18.33 -4.81
N SER A 66 -15.44 -17.53 -3.76
CA SER A 66 -16.61 -17.63 -2.89
C SER A 66 -17.91 -17.37 -3.63
N ALA A 67 -17.93 -16.45 -4.60
CA ALA A 67 -19.06 -16.21 -5.47
C ALA A 67 -19.38 -17.45 -6.33
N ALA A 68 -18.37 -18.11 -6.91
CA ALA A 68 -18.60 -19.33 -7.68
C ALA A 68 -19.25 -20.45 -6.83
N ILE A 69 -18.72 -20.66 -5.62
CA ILE A 69 -19.19 -21.71 -4.71
C ILE A 69 -20.60 -21.41 -4.19
N SER A 70 -20.82 -20.20 -3.67
CA SER A 70 -22.10 -19.83 -3.05
C SER A 70 -23.25 -19.73 -4.03
N GLN A 71 -22.98 -19.38 -5.29
CA GLN A 71 -24.01 -19.16 -6.31
C GLN A 71 -24.18 -20.37 -7.22
N GLY A 72 -23.35 -21.41 -7.07
CA GLY A 72 -23.42 -22.62 -7.89
C GLY A 72 -23.14 -22.38 -9.39
N THR A 73 -22.56 -21.24 -9.76
CA THR A 73 -22.25 -20.86 -11.15
C THR A 73 -20.78 -20.48 -11.30
N ARG A 74 -20.29 -20.36 -12.53
CA ARG A 74 -18.91 -19.92 -12.78
C ARG A 74 -18.77 -18.44 -12.40
N SER A 75 -17.64 -18.09 -11.80
CA SER A 75 -17.26 -16.72 -11.49
C SER A 75 -15.86 -16.46 -12.05
N ARG A 76 -15.53 -15.25 -12.48
CA ARG A 76 -14.17 -14.91 -12.95
C ARG A 76 -13.65 -13.68 -12.25
N ALA A 77 -12.39 -13.72 -11.85
CA ALA A 77 -11.61 -12.56 -11.43
C ALA A 77 -10.79 -12.05 -12.61
N MET A 78 -10.93 -10.76 -12.94
CA MET A 78 -10.09 -10.06 -13.90
C MET A 78 -9.18 -9.10 -13.14
N ILE A 79 -7.89 -9.33 -13.27
CA ILE A 79 -6.81 -8.64 -12.58
C ILE A 79 -6.15 -7.70 -13.60
N ALA A 80 -6.42 -6.40 -13.47
CA ALA A 80 -5.83 -5.36 -14.32
C ALA A 80 -5.18 -4.27 -13.45
N PRO A 81 -4.26 -3.46 -14.00
CA PRO A 81 -3.58 -2.40 -13.26
C PRO A 81 -4.55 -1.35 -12.72
N ASP A 82 -5.59 -1.02 -13.48
CA ASP A 82 -6.60 0.00 -13.22
C ASP A 82 -7.79 -0.49 -12.41
N SER A 83 -8.11 -1.78 -12.52
CA SER A 83 -9.27 -2.35 -11.84
C SER A 83 -9.15 -3.84 -11.55
N LEU A 84 -9.73 -4.25 -10.42
CA LEU A 84 -9.97 -5.63 -10.07
C LEU A 84 -11.47 -5.90 -10.21
N ARG A 85 -11.84 -6.72 -11.20
CA ARG A 85 -13.25 -7.01 -11.51
C ARG A 85 -13.60 -8.45 -11.21
N ILE A 86 -14.81 -8.67 -10.74
CA ILE A 86 -15.41 -9.98 -10.56
C ILE A 86 -16.67 -10.02 -11.40
N ASP A 87 -16.75 -11.02 -12.28
CA ASP A 87 -17.95 -11.26 -13.08
C ASP A 87 -18.54 -12.64 -12.77
N ARG A 88 -19.86 -12.75 -12.86
CA ARG A 88 -20.61 -13.98 -12.73
C ARG A 88 -21.08 -14.47 -14.09
N TRP A 89 -21.05 -15.78 -14.31
CA TRP A 89 -21.66 -16.41 -15.47
C TRP A 89 -23.18 -16.46 -15.34
N GLN A 90 -23.89 -15.91 -16.34
CA GLN A 90 -25.35 -15.82 -16.40
C GLN A 90 -25.99 -16.86 -17.34
N GLY A 91 -25.19 -17.72 -17.98
CA GLY A 91 -25.67 -18.76 -18.90
C GLY A 91 -25.19 -18.57 -20.33
N ASP A 92 -25.22 -17.32 -20.81
CA ASP A 92 -24.76 -16.91 -22.15
C ASP A 92 -23.67 -15.82 -22.09
N SER A 93 -23.59 -15.10 -20.98
CA SER A 93 -22.78 -13.91 -20.82
C SER A 93 -22.18 -13.80 -19.42
N TRP A 94 -21.15 -12.97 -19.31
CA TRP A 94 -20.56 -12.58 -18.04
C TRP A 94 -21.17 -11.26 -17.60
N GLY A 95 -21.83 -11.25 -16.44
CA GLY A 95 -22.30 -10.02 -15.82
C GLY A 95 -21.41 -9.57 -14.69
N GLU A 96 -21.26 -8.26 -14.57
CA GLU A 96 -20.49 -7.66 -13.49
C GLU A 96 -21.11 -7.98 -12.13
N LEU A 97 -20.29 -8.52 -11.23
CA LEU A 97 -20.67 -8.77 -9.85
C LEU A 97 -20.10 -7.69 -8.93
N HIS A 98 -18.81 -7.38 -9.10
CA HIS A 98 -18.13 -6.40 -8.25
C HIS A 98 -16.90 -5.81 -8.93
N ARG A 99 -16.59 -4.55 -8.63
CA ARG A 99 -15.40 -3.85 -9.14
C ARG A 99 -14.71 -3.06 -8.03
N TRP A 100 -13.40 -3.23 -7.92
CA TRP A 100 -12.54 -2.39 -7.09
C TRP A 100 -11.54 -1.61 -7.94
N PRO A 101 -11.00 -0.49 -7.39
CA PRO A 101 -9.82 0.16 -7.93
C PRO A 101 -8.65 -0.84 -8.06
N GLY A 102 -7.84 -0.64 -9.08
CA GLY A 102 -6.63 -1.42 -9.29
C GLY A 102 -5.44 -0.94 -8.46
N PRO A 103 -4.33 -1.69 -8.49
CA PRO A 103 -3.09 -1.34 -7.79
C PRO A 103 -2.45 -0.03 -8.28
N ASP A 104 -2.82 0.48 -9.46
CA ASP A 104 -2.34 1.76 -10.01
C ASP A 104 -2.73 2.98 -9.16
N GLY A 105 -3.90 2.94 -8.51
CA GLY A 105 -4.36 3.97 -7.57
C GLY A 105 -3.44 4.10 -6.35
N HIS A 106 -2.68 3.04 -6.05
CA HIS A 106 -1.63 3.02 -5.04
C HIS A 106 -0.23 3.21 -5.64
N GLY A 107 -0.09 3.62 -6.90
CA GLY A 107 1.20 3.76 -7.57
C GLY A 107 1.99 2.45 -7.66
N VAL A 108 1.31 1.30 -7.62
CA VAL A 108 1.92 -0.03 -7.68
C VAL A 108 1.80 -0.54 -9.11
N ALA A 109 2.95 -0.83 -9.72
CA ALA A 109 2.99 -1.49 -11.02
C ALA A 109 2.59 -2.97 -10.86
N LEU A 110 1.82 -3.47 -11.82
CA LEU A 110 1.29 -4.82 -11.85
C LEU A 110 1.80 -5.56 -13.09
N GLU A 111 2.40 -6.72 -12.89
CA GLU A 111 2.66 -7.70 -13.93
C GLU A 111 1.92 -8.99 -13.60
N VAL A 112 1.15 -9.51 -14.55
CA VAL A 112 0.34 -10.72 -14.35
C VAL A 112 0.51 -11.68 -15.51
N SER A 113 0.76 -12.96 -15.22
CA SER A 113 0.95 -13.98 -16.25
C SER A 113 -0.36 -14.33 -16.96
N ASN A 114 -1.47 -14.37 -16.22
CA ASN A 114 -2.81 -14.65 -16.71
C ASN A 114 -3.78 -13.67 -16.03
N PRO A 115 -4.26 -12.62 -16.72
CA PRO A 115 -5.08 -11.58 -16.10
C PRO A 115 -6.50 -12.06 -15.75
N VAL A 116 -6.94 -13.20 -16.29
CA VAL A 116 -8.27 -13.74 -16.03
C VAL A 116 -8.15 -15.09 -15.34
N VAL A 117 -8.78 -15.21 -14.18
CA VAL A 117 -8.89 -16.46 -13.42
C VAL A 117 -10.36 -16.81 -13.26
N VAL A 118 -10.78 -17.87 -13.92
CA VAL A 118 -12.16 -18.37 -13.84
C VAL A 118 -12.24 -19.42 -12.74
N PHE A 119 -13.31 -19.43 -11.96
CA PHE A 119 -13.60 -20.38 -10.90
C PHE A 119 -14.87 -21.16 -11.23
N GLU A 120 -14.81 -22.48 -11.05
CA GLU A 120 -15.95 -23.37 -11.15
C GLU A 120 -16.77 -23.39 -9.85
N PRO A 121 -18.04 -23.86 -9.88
CA PRO A 121 -18.89 -23.97 -8.69
C PRO A 121 -18.29 -24.80 -7.54
N ILE A 122 -17.36 -25.70 -7.85
CA ILE A 122 -16.61 -26.50 -6.86
C ILE A 122 -15.42 -25.75 -6.24
N GLY A 123 -15.19 -24.49 -6.65
CA GLY A 123 -14.13 -23.63 -6.11
C GLY A 123 -12.74 -23.89 -6.70
N LEU A 124 -12.66 -24.63 -7.80
CA LEU A 124 -11.41 -24.85 -8.55
C LEU A 124 -11.23 -23.76 -9.60
N ALA A 125 -9.99 -23.33 -9.83
CA ALA A 125 -9.69 -22.43 -10.92
C ALA A 125 -9.71 -23.22 -12.24
N PHE A 126 -10.47 -22.74 -13.21
CA PHE A 126 -10.59 -23.27 -14.56
C PHE A 126 -9.37 -22.85 -15.39
N GLY A 127 -8.54 -23.81 -15.76
CA GLY A 127 -7.29 -23.60 -16.51
C GLY A 127 -6.15 -24.49 -16.00
N LEU A 128 -5.17 -24.81 -16.86
CA LEU A 128 -4.07 -25.72 -16.50
C LEU A 128 -2.89 -25.02 -15.80
N SER A 129 -2.81 -23.69 -15.89
CA SER A 129 -1.65 -22.89 -15.48
C SER A 129 -1.90 -22.07 -14.21
N ASN A 130 -0.88 -21.97 -13.35
CA ASN A 130 -0.90 -21.07 -12.20
C ASN A 130 -0.86 -19.61 -12.68
N THR A 131 -1.52 -18.71 -11.94
CA THR A 131 -1.43 -17.26 -12.18
C THR A 131 -0.38 -16.66 -11.26
N THR A 132 0.65 -16.05 -11.83
CA THR A 132 1.63 -15.28 -11.08
C THR A 132 1.30 -13.80 -11.21
N VAL A 133 1.21 -13.12 -10.07
CA VAL A 133 1.03 -11.67 -9.96
C VAL A 133 2.27 -11.09 -9.29
N VAL A 134 2.89 -10.10 -9.93
CA VAL A 134 4.03 -9.36 -9.38
C VAL A 134 3.59 -7.90 -9.21
N LEU A 135 3.73 -7.41 -7.99
CA LEU A 135 3.42 -6.03 -7.60
C LEU A 135 4.72 -5.32 -7.26
N ARG A 136 4.94 -4.13 -7.82
CA ARG A 136 6.19 -3.37 -7.62
C ARG A 136 5.93 -1.89 -7.37
N ARG A 137 6.61 -1.33 -6.37
CA ARG A 137 6.67 0.12 -6.13
C ARG A 137 8.02 0.48 -5.49
N GLY A 138 8.72 1.44 -6.08
CA GLY A 138 10.08 1.79 -5.64
C GLY A 138 11.00 0.57 -5.66
N THR A 139 11.61 0.26 -4.52
CA THR A 139 12.46 -0.92 -4.31
C THR A 139 11.71 -2.14 -3.75
N ARG A 140 10.40 -2.01 -3.47
CA ARG A 140 9.56 -3.09 -2.92
C ARG A 140 8.90 -3.89 -4.04
N VAL A 141 8.96 -5.21 -3.90
CA VAL A 141 8.32 -6.18 -4.79
C VAL A 141 7.57 -7.20 -3.94
N ALA A 142 6.33 -7.54 -4.33
CA ALA A 142 5.59 -8.66 -3.77
C ALA A 142 5.17 -9.60 -4.91
N LYS A 143 5.36 -10.90 -4.71
CA LYS A 143 4.96 -11.93 -5.67
C LYS A 143 3.86 -12.79 -5.07
N LEU A 144 2.74 -12.87 -5.78
CA LEU A 144 1.64 -13.77 -5.48
C LEU A 144 1.57 -14.84 -6.54
N THR A 145 1.27 -16.07 -6.12
CA THR A 145 0.99 -17.18 -7.01
C THR A 145 -0.35 -17.77 -6.62
N VAL A 146 -1.28 -17.74 -7.57
CA VAL A 146 -2.58 -18.38 -7.46
C VAL A 146 -2.44 -19.77 -8.07
N SER A 147 -2.62 -20.79 -7.23
CA SER A 147 -2.61 -22.18 -7.68
C SER A 147 -3.95 -22.57 -8.30
N ARG A 148 -3.96 -23.67 -9.04
CA ARG A 148 -5.15 -24.30 -9.63
C ARG A 148 -6.28 -24.58 -8.64
N LEU A 149 -5.94 -24.82 -7.37
CA LEU A 149 -6.90 -25.07 -6.30
C LEU A 149 -7.55 -23.76 -5.79
N GLY A 150 -7.21 -22.61 -6.38
CA GLY A 150 -7.65 -21.30 -5.92
C GLY A 150 -6.92 -20.80 -4.68
N ARG A 151 -5.80 -21.44 -4.28
CA ARG A 151 -4.99 -21.01 -3.15
C ARG A 151 -4.01 -19.93 -3.59
N VAL A 152 -4.06 -18.79 -2.91
CA VAL A 152 -3.06 -17.73 -3.08
C VAL A 152 -1.88 -17.99 -2.14
N LYS A 153 -0.66 -17.98 -2.68
CA LYS A 153 0.59 -18.01 -1.92
C LYS A 153 1.37 -16.74 -2.20
N ARG A 154 1.79 -16.06 -1.13
CA ARG A 154 2.68 -14.90 -1.19
C ARG A 154 4.13 -15.34 -0.93
N TRP A 155 5.06 -14.70 -1.62
CA TRP A 155 6.52 -14.87 -1.47
C TRP A 155 7.18 -13.54 -1.18
#